data_AF-A0A4Q2YL80-F1
#
_entry.id   AF-A0A4Q2YL80-F1
#
_cell.length_a   1.000
_cell.length_b   1.000
_cell.length_c   1.000
_cell.angle_alpha   90.00
_cell.angle_beta   90.00
_cell.angle_gamma   90.00
#
_symmetry.space_group_name_H-M   'P 1'
#
loop_
_entity.id
_entity.type
_entity.pdbx_description
1 polymer ?
#
loop_
_entity_poly.entity_id
_entity_poly.type
_entity_poly.pdbx_seq_one_letter_code
_entity_poly.pdbx_strand_id
1 'polypeptide(L)'
;MVDRYFSVDRDFWDCFETRLAEFDADGAMDDAAVLLSSYGSDDWRDSANHDYQYELQQIAEGLSSGLRRHFADWVRGLPIPDRAAIRAPLRIDPGALFLSFNYTPTLERLYGVPRDRILYIHGCASDPTEALILGHGWERAPQERFDREVQDEDSDMRILEGNSILDDYFDATFKPTAKVIEAHLGCFERCSSVGHVKVMGHSLGVADEPYIEEIMDRVDLRTTRWTV
;
A
#
# COMPACT_ATOMS: atom_id res chain seq x y z
N MET A 1 -1.97 -12.49 13.80
CA MET A 1 -2.12 -11.02 13.80
C MET A 1 -3.02 -10.60 12.65
N VAL A 2 -2.67 -10.88 11.38
CA VAL A 2 -3.52 -10.53 10.21
C VAL A 2 -4.96 -11.09 10.34
N ASP A 3 -5.12 -12.41 10.49
CA ASP A 3 -6.45 -13.06 10.57
C ASP A 3 -7.31 -12.62 11.77
N ARG A 4 -6.72 -11.89 12.75
CA ARG A 4 -7.44 -11.39 13.93
C ARG A 4 -8.12 -10.05 13.65
N TYR A 5 -7.49 -9.21 12.82
CA TYR A 5 -7.91 -7.82 12.60
C TYR A 5 -8.27 -7.51 11.15
N PHE A 6 -8.27 -8.53 10.28
CA PHE A 6 -8.77 -8.44 8.91
C PHE A 6 -9.65 -9.63 8.59
N SER A 7 -10.66 -9.39 7.74
CA SER A 7 -11.43 -10.46 7.13
C SER A 7 -10.59 -11.15 6.03
N VAL A 8 -10.00 -12.29 6.36
CA VAL A 8 -9.18 -13.07 5.42
C VAL A 8 -10.05 -14.13 4.74
N ASP A 9 -10.41 -13.85 3.49
CA ASP A 9 -11.13 -14.78 2.60
C ASP A 9 -10.27 -15.17 1.38
N ARG A 10 -10.89 -15.81 0.38
CA ARG A 10 -10.18 -16.26 -0.82
C ARG A 10 -9.68 -15.10 -1.69
N ASP A 11 -10.33 -13.95 -1.58
CA ASP A 11 -10.08 -12.76 -2.41
C ASP A 11 -9.22 -11.74 -1.66
N PHE A 12 -8.84 -12.03 -0.41
CA PHE A 12 -8.02 -11.16 0.44
C PHE A 12 -6.76 -10.67 -0.27
N TRP A 13 -6.07 -11.53 -1.02
CA TRP A 13 -4.87 -11.14 -1.76
C TRP A 13 -5.15 -10.30 -3.00
N ASP A 14 -6.30 -10.51 -3.65
CA ASP A 14 -6.69 -9.74 -4.84
C ASP A 14 -7.07 -8.30 -4.44
N CYS A 15 -7.69 -8.14 -3.27
CA CYS A 15 -8.12 -6.86 -2.72
C CYS A 15 -7.21 -6.35 -1.60
N PHE A 16 -5.98 -6.88 -1.47
CA PHE A 16 -5.14 -6.68 -0.29
C PHE A 16 -4.96 -5.22 0.10
N GLU A 17 -4.69 -4.35 -0.87
CA GLU A 17 -4.51 -2.93 -0.64
C GLU A 17 -5.78 -2.24 -0.14
N THR A 18 -6.95 -2.60 -0.68
CA THR A 18 -8.24 -2.13 -0.16
C THR A 18 -8.48 -2.63 1.26
N ARG A 19 -8.13 -3.90 1.55
CA ARG A 19 -8.29 -4.49 2.88
C ARG A 19 -7.46 -3.78 3.95
N LEU A 20 -6.34 -3.13 3.62
CA LEU A 20 -5.58 -2.35 4.60
C LEU A 20 -6.40 -1.18 5.19
N ALA A 21 -7.36 -0.63 4.45
CA ALA A 21 -8.29 0.37 4.97
C ALA A 21 -9.40 -0.24 5.86
N GLU A 22 -9.57 -1.57 5.83
CA GLU A 22 -10.59 -2.30 6.58
C GLU A 22 -10.03 -2.92 7.88
N PHE A 23 -8.91 -2.40 8.37
CA PHE A 23 -8.35 -2.81 9.65
C PHE A 23 -9.39 -2.62 10.77
N ASP A 24 -9.65 -3.69 11.51
CA ASP A 24 -10.57 -3.71 12.66
C ASP A 24 -9.95 -2.98 13.86
N ALA A 25 -9.93 -1.66 13.79
CA ALA A 25 -9.40 -0.79 14.82
C ALA A 25 -10.18 -0.92 16.14
N ASP A 26 -11.50 -1.07 16.07
CA ASP A 26 -12.36 -1.28 17.24
C ASP A 26 -12.00 -2.59 17.95
N GLY A 27 -11.84 -3.69 17.21
CA GLY A 27 -11.40 -4.97 17.77
C GLY A 27 -10.00 -4.88 18.41
N ALA A 28 -9.09 -4.11 17.82
CA ALA A 28 -7.77 -3.85 18.41
C ALA A 28 -7.87 -3.02 19.71
N MET A 29 -8.73 -2.01 19.75
CA MET A 29 -9.01 -1.23 20.97
C MET A 29 -9.60 -2.11 22.07
N ASP A 30 -10.59 -2.95 21.76
CA ASP A 30 -11.24 -3.86 22.70
C ASP A 30 -10.23 -4.86 23.29
N ASP A 31 -9.35 -5.40 22.45
CA ASP A 31 -8.29 -6.31 22.89
C ASP A 31 -7.27 -5.63 23.80
N ALA A 32 -6.88 -4.39 23.48
CA ALA A 32 -5.95 -3.63 24.30
C ALA A 32 -6.60 -3.10 25.59
N ALA A 33 -7.92 -2.83 25.59
CA ALA A 33 -8.64 -2.23 26.71
C ALA A 33 -8.55 -3.04 28.01
N VAL A 34 -8.27 -4.34 27.94
CA VAL A 34 -8.02 -5.20 29.11
C VAL A 34 -6.81 -4.73 29.93
N LEU A 35 -5.92 -3.92 29.34
CA LEU A 35 -4.73 -3.34 29.96
C LEU A 35 -5.01 -1.97 30.61
N LEU A 36 -6.20 -1.39 30.39
CA LEU A 36 -6.61 -0.15 31.05
C LEU A 36 -6.98 -0.42 32.50
N SER A 37 -5.99 -0.30 33.38
CA SER A 37 -6.22 -0.33 34.83
C SER A 37 -6.90 0.97 35.30
N SER A 38 -7.81 0.86 36.27
CA SER A 38 -8.39 2.02 36.96
C SER A 38 -7.29 2.80 37.68
N TYR A 39 -7.36 4.13 37.62
CA TYR A 39 -6.47 4.98 38.40
C TYR A 39 -6.64 4.67 39.89
N GLY A 40 -5.53 4.36 40.56
CA GLY A 40 -5.51 4.05 41.99
C GLY A 40 -5.85 2.59 42.36
N SER A 41 -5.71 1.63 41.44
CA SER A 41 -5.75 0.21 41.81
C SER A 41 -4.61 -0.16 42.75
N ASP A 42 -4.86 -1.06 43.71
CA ASP A 42 -3.84 -1.50 44.67
C ASP A 42 -2.68 -2.27 43.99
N ASP A 43 -2.93 -2.84 42.80
CA ASP A 43 -1.95 -3.53 41.95
C ASP A 43 -1.29 -2.61 40.91
N TRP A 44 -1.48 -1.28 41.01
CA TRP A 44 -0.99 -0.32 40.04
C TRP A 44 0.53 -0.35 39.91
N ARG A 45 1.00 -0.36 38.65
CA ARG A 45 2.40 -0.20 38.27
C ARG A 45 2.53 0.98 37.33
N ASP A 46 3.69 1.62 37.34
CA ASP A 46 3.97 2.77 36.46
C ASP A 46 3.78 2.42 34.98
N SER A 47 4.08 1.17 34.58
CA SER A 47 3.85 0.67 33.21
C SER A 47 2.38 0.69 32.79
N ALA A 48 1.43 0.62 33.73
CA ALA A 48 -0.01 0.63 33.42
C ALA A 48 -0.49 1.95 32.78
N ASN A 49 0.33 3.01 32.81
CA ASN A 49 0.11 4.22 32.04
C ASN A 49 0.34 4.05 30.53
N HIS A 50 1.05 3.00 30.11
CA HIS A 50 1.52 2.81 28.73
C HIS A 50 1.17 1.44 28.15
N ASP A 51 0.72 0.47 28.97
CA ASP A 51 0.47 -0.91 28.52
C ASP A 51 -0.58 -0.96 27.40
N TYR A 52 -1.65 -0.15 27.47
CA TYR A 52 -2.68 -0.03 26.43
C TYR A 52 -2.10 0.49 25.10
N GLN A 53 -1.40 1.62 25.14
CA GLN A 53 -0.81 2.25 23.97
C GLN A 53 0.27 1.35 23.35
N TYR A 54 1.06 0.69 24.19
CA TYR A 54 2.11 -0.21 23.74
C TYR A 54 1.53 -1.39 22.95
N GLU A 55 0.44 -2.01 23.43
CA GLU A 55 -0.22 -3.10 22.71
C GLU A 55 -0.75 -2.65 21.35
N LEU A 56 -1.45 -1.51 21.30
CA LEU A 56 -1.92 -0.92 20.04
C LEU A 56 -0.77 -0.61 19.10
N GLN A 57 0.35 -0.09 19.61
CA GLN A 57 1.54 0.18 18.81
C GLN A 57 2.11 -1.10 18.20
N GLN A 58 2.18 -2.21 18.95
CA GLN A 58 2.66 -3.49 18.41
C GLN A 58 1.74 -4.02 17.31
N ILE A 59 0.42 -3.89 17.48
CA ILE A 59 -0.56 -4.28 16.46
C ILE A 59 -0.40 -3.40 15.21
N ALA A 60 -0.44 -2.07 15.37
CA ALA A 60 -0.34 -1.09 14.30
C ALA A 60 0.98 -1.24 13.53
N GLU A 61 2.12 -1.33 14.21
CA GLU A 61 3.44 -1.49 13.58
C GLU A 61 3.56 -2.84 12.85
N GLY A 62 3.04 -3.91 13.46
CA GLY A 62 3.04 -5.24 12.86
C GLY A 62 2.24 -5.30 11.55
N LEU A 63 1.07 -4.66 11.53
CA LEU A 63 0.16 -4.63 10.38
C LEU A 63 0.50 -3.55 9.34
N SER A 64 1.35 -2.58 9.67
CA SER A 64 1.80 -1.52 8.75
C SER A 64 3.23 -1.78 8.25
N SER A 65 4.24 -1.26 8.95
CA SER A 65 5.65 -1.34 8.56
C SER A 65 6.19 -2.77 8.57
N GLY A 66 5.76 -3.59 9.53
CA GLY A 66 6.11 -5.00 9.62
C GLY A 66 5.62 -5.78 8.40
N LEU A 67 4.33 -5.66 8.09
CA LEU A 67 3.70 -6.27 6.92
C LEU A 67 4.38 -5.82 5.61
N ARG A 68 4.62 -4.52 5.42
CA ARG A 68 5.34 -3.99 4.25
C ARG A 68 6.75 -4.55 4.10
N ARG A 69 7.49 -4.66 5.20
CA ARG A 69 8.82 -5.27 5.20
C ARG A 69 8.75 -6.73 4.76
N HIS A 70 7.86 -7.52 5.35
CA HIS A 70 7.67 -8.93 4.97
C HIS A 70 7.24 -9.09 3.50
N PHE A 71 6.36 -8.21 3.02
CA PHE A 71 5.97 -8.16 1.62
C PHE A 71 7.19 -7.90 0.72
N ALA A 72 7.99 -6.88 1.03
CA ALA A 72 9.16 -6.55 0.24
C ALA A 72 10.22 -7.66 0.25
N ASP A 73 10.45 -8.30 1.41
CA ASP A 73 11.36 -9.45 1.53
C ASP A 73 10.87 -10.64 0.68
N TRP A 74 9.57 -10.92 0.72
CA TRP A 74 8.96 -11.95 -0.11
C TRP A 74 9.13 -11.66 -1.60
N VAL A 75 8.80 -10.45 -2.06
CA VAL A 75 8.96 -10.04 -3.47
C VAL A 75 10.42 -10.18 -3.92
N ARG A 76 11.38 -9.73 -3.10
CA ARG A 76 12.81 -9.84 -3.40
C ARG A 76 13.30 -11.28 -3.46
N GLY A 77 12.65 -12.18 -2.72
CA GLY A 77 12.93 -13.62 -2.73
C GLY A 77 12.33 -14.39 -3.92
N LEU A 78 11.46 -13.76 -4.73
CA LEU A 78 10.80 -14.46 -5.83
C LEU A 78 11.80 -14.84 -6.95
N PRO A 79 11.87 -16.14 -7.33
CA PRO A 79 12.70 -16.55 -8.45
C PRO A 79 12.10 -16.03 -9.76
N ILE A 80 12.92 -15.32 -10.55
CA ILE A 80 12.54 -14.93 -11.91
C ILE A 80 12.98 -16.05 -12.85
N PRO A 81 12.05 -16.72 -13.54
CA PRO A 81 12.37 -17.83 -14.43
C PRO A 81 13.13 -17.35 -15.67
N ASP A 82 13.92 -18.26 -16.26
CA ASP A 82 14.57 -18.01 -17.53
C ASP A 82 13.56 -17.98 -18.69
N ARG A 83 13.87 -17.19 -19.72
CA ARG A 83 13.03 -17.09 -20.94
C ARG A 83 12.74 -18.43 -21.58
N ALA A 84 13.72 -19.34 -21.59
CA ALA A 84 13.59 -20.67 -22.16
C ALA A 84 12.60 -21.56 -21.40
N ALA A 85 12.33 -21.28 -20.12
CA ALA A 85 11.39 -22.04 -19.30
C ALA A 85 9.92 -21.61 -19.52
N ILE A 86 9.68 -20.48 -20.18
CA ILE A 86 8.33 -19.95 -20.40
C ILE A 86 7.72 -20.52 -21.67
N ARG A 87 6.67 -21.34 -21.52
CA ARG A 87 5.98 -22.01 -22.63
C ARG A 87 5.35 -21.06 -23.64
N ALA A 88 4.74 -19.97 -23.17
CA ALA A 88 4.02 -19.00 -23.99
C ALA A 88 4.33 -17.59 -23.50
N PRO A 89 5.53 -17.06 -23.81
CA PRO A 89 5.91 -15.77 -23.28
C PRO A 89 5.16 -14.65 -23.99
N LEU A 90 5.02 -13.50 -23.31
CA LEU A 90 4.38 -12.34 -23.91
C LEU A 90 5.17 -11.85 -25.15
N ARG A 91 4.42 -11.40 -26.15
CA ARG A 91 4.96 -10.67 -27.30
C ARG A 91 4.81 -9.19 -27.02
N ILE A 92 5.90 -8.57 -26.62
CA ILE A 92 5.97 -7.13 -26.32
C ILE A 92 7.11 -6.52 -27.14
N ASP A 93 6.99 -5.24 -27.45
CA ASP A 93 8.04 -4.47 -28.12
C ASP A 93 8.95 -3.84 -27.05
N PRO A 94 10.24 -4.22 -26.95
CA PRO A 94 11.17 -3.63 -25.99
C PRO A 94 11.39 -2.11 -26.17
N GLY A 95 11.05 -1.56 -27.34
CA GLY A 95 11.12 -0.11 -27.60
C GLY A 95 9.92 0.68 -27.09
N ALA A 96 8.83 0.02 -26.66
CA ALA A 96 7.64 0.68 -26.13
C ALA A 96 7.90 1.34 -24.76
N LEU A 97 6.93 2.13 -24.29
CA LEU A 97 6.91 2.64 -22.92
C LEU A 97 6.18 1.63 -22.03
N PHE A 98 6.74 1.37 -20.86
CA PHE A 98 6.20 0.44 -19.88
C PHE A 98 5.93 1.16 -18.56
N LEU A 99 4.66 1.19 -18.16
CA LEU A 99 4.27 1.46 -16.78
C LEU A 99 4.05 0.11 -16.09
N SER A 100 4.91 -0.22 -15.13
CA SER A 100 4.87 -1.49 -14.41
C SER A 100 4.35 -1.28 -12.98
N PHE A 101 3.25 -1.96 -12.68
CA PHE A 101 2.69 -2.12 -11.34
C PHE A 101 3.30 -3.32 -10.60
N ASN A 102 4.01 -4.18 -11.33
CA ASN A 102 4.77 -5.27 -10.75
C ASN A 102 6.07 -4.75 -10.13
N TYR A 103 6.45 -5.35 -9.01
CA TYR A 103 7.66 -4.99 -8.26
C TYR A 103 8.93 -5.69 -8.75
N THR A 104 8.82 -6.80 -9.51
CA THR A 104 10.00 -7.58 -9.92
C THR A 104 10.60 -7.05 -11.23
N PRO A 105 11.92 -7.16 -11.45
CA PRO A 105 12.59 -6.74 -12.69
C PRO A 105 12.34 -7.69 -13.88
N THR A 106 11.13 -8.22 -14.01
CA THR A 106 10.76 -9.22 -15.03
C THR A 106 10.85 -8.67 -16.44
N LEU A 107 10.44 -7.41 -16.68
CA LEU A 107 10.52 -6.78 -18.00
C LEU A 107 11.97 -6.69 -18.48
N GLU A 108 12.90 -6.35 -17.59
CA GLU A 108 14.33 -6.25 -17.89
C GLU A 108 14.93 -7.64 -18.11
N ARG A 109 14.76 -8.55 -17.14
CA ARG A 109 15.44 -9.86 -17.15
C ARG A 109 14.88 -10.84 -18.17
N LEU A 110 13.56 -10.87 -18.35
CA LEU A 110 12.88 -11.88 -19.17
C LEU A 110 12.58 -11.40 -20.59
N TYR A 111 12.38 -10.10 -20.76
CA TYR A 111 11.97 -9.51 -22.05
C TYR A 111 13.01 -8.55 -22.63
N GLY A 112 14.10 -8.24 -21.90
CA GLY A 112 15.17 -7.39 -22.41
C GLY A 112 14.74 -5.94 -22.63
N VAL A 113 13.71 -5.48 -21.92
CA VAL A 113 13.24 -4.09 -22.00
C VAL A 113 14.30 -3.19 -21.32
N PRO A 114 14.80 -2.14 -21.99
CA PRO A 114 15.73 -1.19 -21.39
C PRO A 114 15.12 -0.46 -20.18
N ARG A 115 15.91 -0.23 -19.11
CA ARG A 115 15.43 0.41 -17.87
C ARG A 115 14.82 1.80 -18.09
N ASP A 116 15.33 2.60 -19.02
CA ASP A 116 14.83 3.94 -19.37
C ASP A 116 13.46 3.93 -20.08
N ARG A 117 13.00 2.75 -20.47
CA ARG A 117 11.66 2.50 -21.02
C ARG A 117 10.65 2.05 -19.97
N ILE A 118 11.07 1.80 -18.73
CA ILE A 118 10.21 1.24 -17.68
C ILE A 118 10.11 2.23 -16.52
N LEU A 119 8.88 2.60 -16.19
CA LEU A 119 8.54 3.19 -14.92
C LEU A 119 7.95 2.10 -14.02
N TYR A 120 8.67 1.74 -12.96
CA TYR A 120 8.13 0.91 -11.88
C TYR A 120 7.42 1.83 -10.89
N ILE A 121 6.13 2.04 -11.09
CA ILE A 121 5.36 3.06 -10.36
C ILE A 121 5.28 2.76 -8.87
N HIS A 122 5.44 1.50 -8.50
CA HIS A 122 5.47 1.03 -7.11
C HIS A 122 6.88 0.70 -6.57
N GLY A 123 7.92 1.14 -7.28
CA GLY A 123 9.31 0.77 -6.98
C GLY A 123 9.69 -0.63 -7.50
N CYS A 124 10.98 -0.93 -7.49
CA CYS A 124 11.53 -2.15 -8.08
C CYS A 124 12.39 -2.93 -7.08
N ALA A 125 12.03 -4.19 -6.85
CA ALA A 125 12.71 -5.09 -5.93
C ALA A 125 14.15 -5.48 -6.34
N SER A 126 14.63 -5.02 -7.49
CA SER A 126 16.04 -5.16 -7.87
C SER A 126 16.96 -4.34 -6.97
N ASP A 127 16.48 -3.22 -6.43
CA ASP A 127 17.20 -2.41 -5.46
C ASP A 127 16.79 -2.84 -4.03
N PRO A 128 17.72 -3.38 -3.22
CA PRO A 128 17.41 -3.82 -1.86
C PRO A 128 17.06 -2.65 -0.92
N THR A 129 17.41 -1.42 -1.29
CA THR A 129 17.17 -0.20 -0.50
C THR A 129 15.93 0.57 -0.94
N GLU A 130 15.42 0.31 -2.14
CA GLU A 130 14.21 0.95 -2.65
C GLU A 130 12.98 0.48 -1.86
N ALA A 131 12.20 1.45 -1.39
CA ALA A 131 10.93 1.18 -0.74
C ALA A 131 9.90 0.78 -1.80
N LEU A 132 9.23 -0.36 -1.60
CA LEU A 132 8.10 -0.75 -2.44
C LEU A 132 6.85 0.00 -1.95
N ILE A 133 6.12 0.57 -2.88
CA ILE A 133 4.90 1.34 -2.60
C ILE A 133 3.72 0.39 -2.65
N LEU A 134 3.05 0.23 -1.51
CA LEU A 134 1.79 -0.51 -1.38
C LEU A 134 0.95 0.12 -0.28
N GLY A 135 -0.37 0.17 -0.48
CA GLY A 135 -1.27 0.81 0.46
C GLY A 135 -2.68 1.02 -0.08
N HIS A 136 -3.60 1.40 0.81
CA HIS A 136 -4.96 1.73 0.41
C HIS A 136 -5.05 3.09 -0.29
N GLY A 137 -6.06 3.26 -1.16
CA GLY A 137 -6.36 4.53 -1.82
C GLY A 137 -7.25 5.48 -1.00
N TRP A 138 -7.70 5.09 0.20
CA TRP A 138 -8.58 5.91 1.03
C TRP A 138 -7.80 7.03 1.74
N GLU A 139 -7.97 8.27 1.30
CA GLU A 139 -7.50 9.46 2.01
C GLU A 139 -8.54 9.86 3.06
N ARG A 140 -8.21 9.62 4.33
CA ARG A 140 -9.14 9.87 5.44
C ARG A 140 -9.36 11.36 5.64
N ALA A 141 -10.62 11.74 5.78
CA ALA A 141 -10.98 13.10 6.11
C ALA A 141 -10.73 13.38 7.62
N PRO A 142 -10.46 14.63 8.02
CA PRO A 142 -10.14 14.96 9.41
C PRO A 142 -11.21 14.57 10.45
N GLN A 143 -12.47 14.40 10.03
CA GLN A 143 -13.56 13.96 10.91
C GLN A 143 -13.62 12.44 11.12
N GLU A 144 -12.88 11.66 10.33
CA GLU A 144 -12.82 10.19 10.43
C GLU A 144 -11.66 9.72 11.33
N ARG A 145 -10.90 10.66 11.91
CA ARG A 145 -9.80 10.36 12.83
C ARG A 145 -10.31 10.11 14.24
N PHE A 146 -9.75 9.10 14.91
CA PHE A 146 -10.15 8.67 16.25
C PHE A 146 -9.73 9.68 17.32
N ASP A 147 -8.62 10.39 17.11
CA ASP A 147 -8.09 11.41 18.03
C ASP A 147 -9.01 12.63 18.21
N ARG A 148 -10.00 12.80 17.32
CA ARG A 148 -10.91 13.94 17.31
C ARG A 148 -12.12 13.77 18.22
N GLU A 149 -12.61 12.55 18.41
CA GLU A 149 -13.85 12.29 19.17
C GLU A 149 -13.72 12.56 20.67
N VAL A 150 -12.49 12.71 21.18
CA VAL A 150 -12.17 12.61 22.61
C VAL A 150 -11.55 13.91 23.15
N GLN A 151 -11.89 15.08 22.59
CA GLN A 151 -11.33 16.38 23.01
C GLN A 151 -12.09 17.06 24.17
N ASP A 152 -12.53 16.31 25.18
CA ASP A 152 -13.05 16.87 26.44
C ASP A 152 -11.97 16.88 27.53
N GLU A 153 -12.01 17.81 28.48
CA GLU A 153 -10.99 17.98 29.54
C GLU A 153 -10.89 16.76 30.48
N ASP A 154 -11.93 15.93 30.56
CA ASP A 154 -11.99 14.72 31.39
C ASP A 154 -11.54 13.43 30.66
N SER A 155 -10.97 13.57 29.46
CA SER A 155 -10.59 12.43 28.62
C SER A 155 -9.36 11.69 29.13
N ASP A 156 -9.41 10.35 29.11
CA ASP A 156 -8.26 9.52 29.49
C ASP A 156 -7.15 9.64 28.44
N MET A 157 -6.02 10.24 28.84
CA MET A 157 -4.87 10.46 27.95
C MET A 157 -4.36 9.16 27.29
N ARG A 158 -4.51 8.00 27.96
CA ARG A 158 -4.08 6.71 27.42
C ARG A 158 -4.90 6.32 26.19
N ILE A 159 -6.21 6.61 26.23
CA ILE A 159 -7.12 6.37 25.12
C ILE A 159 -6.81 7.34 23.98
N LEU A 160 -6.56 8.62 24.28
CA LEU A 160 -6.15 9.62 23.28
C LEU A 160 -4.89 9.20 22.51
N GLU A 161 -3.86 8.76 23.22
CA GLU A 161 -2.62 8.29 22.61
C GLU A 161 -2.84 7.02 21.79
N GLY A 162 -3.65 6.08 22.28
CA GLY A 162 -4.02 4.88 21.52
C GLY A 162 -4.77 5.18 20.22
N ASN A 163 -5.70 6.14 20.26
CA ASN A 163 -6.42 6.61 19.07
C ASN A 163 -5.45 7.21 18.04
N SER A 164 -4.49 8.03 18.49
CA SER A 164 -3.46 8.59 17.62
C SER A 164 -2.59 7.50 16.96
N ILE A 165 -2.28 6.41 17.68
CA ILE A 165 -1.51 5.28 17.13
C ILE A 165 -2.27 4.58 15.99
N LEU A 166 -3.58 4.42 16.15
CA LEU A 166 -4.43 3.84 15.11
C LEU A 166 -4.59 4.81 13.94
N ASP A 167 -4.67 6.11 14.18
CA ASP A 167 -4.60 7.11 13.11
C ASP A 167 -3.27 7.02 12.35
N ASP A 168 -2.15 6.88 13.03
CA ASP A 168 -0.84 6.71 12.39
C ASP A 168 -0.75 5.43 11.57
N TYR A 169 -1.47 4.35 11.93
CA TYR A 169 -1.55 3.13 11.13
C TYR A 169 -2.09 3.42 9.73
N PHE A 170 -3.25 4.06 9.64
CA PHE A 170 -3.90 4.36 8.36
C PHE A 170 -3.11 5.39 7.55
N ASP A 171 -2.50 6.38 8.21
CA ASP A 171 -1.64 7.35 7.53
C ASP A 171 -0.39 6.66 6.96
N ALA A 172 0.18 5.70 7.69
CA ALA A 172 1.29 4.90 7.22
C ALA A 172 0.89 3.93 6.10
N THR A 173 -0.34 3.39 6.10
CA THR A 173 -0.85 2.45 5.08
C THR A 173 -1.53 3.10 3.88
N PHE A 174 -1.66 4.41 3.87
CA PHE A 174 -2.11 5.16 2.71
C PHE A 174 -1.09 5.11 1.56
N LYS A 175 -1.58 4.85 0.34
CA LYS A 175 -0.80 4.92 -0.89
C LYS A 175 -0.79 6.38 -1.39
N PRO A 176 0.37 7.07 -1.41
CA PRO A 176 0.43 8.49 -1.77
C PRO A 176 0.45 8.70 -3.30
N THR A 177 -0.53 8.15 -4.02
CA THR A 177 -0.59 8.09 -5.49
C THR A 177 -0.36 9.46 -6.14
N ALA A 178 -0.95 10.53 -5.62
CA ALA A 178 -0.75 11.90 -6.12
C ALA A 178 0.73 12.34 -6.08
N LYS A 179 1.45 12.04 -5.00
CA LYS A 179 2.88 12.36 -4.87
C LYS A 179 3.74 11.52 -5.80
N VAL A 180 3.36 10.25 -6.01
CA VAL A 180 4.06 9.36 -6.94
C VAL A 180 3.88 9.85 -8.38
N ILE A 181 2.67 10.25 -8.77
CA ILE A 181 2.40 10.86 -10.07
C ILE A 181 3.25 12.13 -10.24
N GLU A 182 3.24 13.03 -9.25
CA GLU A 182 4.01 14.27 -9.27
C GLU A 182 5.52 14.00 -9.48
N ALA A 183 6.08 13.04 -8.75
CA ALA A 183 7.49 12.65 -8.87
C ALA A 183 7.85 12.09 -10.25
N HIS A 184 6.86 11.59 -11.00
CA HIS A 184 7.06 10.93 -12.29
C HIS A 184 6.35 11.64 -13.46
N LEU A 185 5.97 12.91 -13.31
CA LEU A 185 5.27 13.69 -14.35
C LEU A 185 5.97 13.64 -15.70
N GLY A 186 7.30 13.78 -15.73
CA GLY A 186 8.07 13.71 -16.98
C GLY A 186 7.99 12.35 -17.69
N CYS A 187 7.72 11.26 -16.97
CA CYS A 187 7.43 9.95 -17.56
C CYS A 187 6.02 9.92 -18.15
N PHE A 188 5.01 10.42 -17.43
CA PHE A 188 3.62 10.50 -17.89
C PHE A 188 3.46 11.42 -19.10
N GLU A 189 4.24 12.51 -19.19
CA GLU A 189 4.25 13.40 -20.36
C GLU A 189 4.60 12.68 -21.68
N ARG A 190 5.39 11.61 -21.62
CA ARG A 190 5.75 10.81 -22.80
C ARG A 190 4.53 10.10 -23.41
N CYS A 191 3.46 9.89 -22.62
CA CYS A 191 2.21 9.29 -23.08
C CYS A 191 1.50 10.12 -24.16
N SER A 192 1.76 11.43 -24.25
CA SER A 192 1.17 12.32 -25.27
C SER A 192 1.43 11.91 -26.72
N SER A 193 2.49 11.14 -26.95
CA SER A 193 2.85 10.60 -28.27
C SER A 193 2.36 9.17 -28.53
N VAL A 194 1.66 8.56 -27.57
CA VAL A 194 1.28 7.14 -27.60
C VAL A 194 -0.03 6.95 -28.37
N GLY A 195 0.04 6.26 -29.51
CA GLY A 195 -1.14 5.90 -30.31
C GLY A 195 -1.82 4.58 -29.90
N HIS A 196 -1.20 3.75 -29.06
CA HIS A 196 -1.77 2.49 -28.60
C HIS A 196 -1.33 2.17 -27.17
N VAL A 197 -2.29 2.07 -26.26
CA VAL A 197 -2.13 1.58 -24.88
C VAL A 197 -2.58 0.12 -24.81
N LYS A 198 -1.74 -0.73 -24.22
CA LYS A 198 -2.05 -2.14 -23.97
C LYS A 198 -1.92 -2.44 -22.49
N VAL A 199 -3.03 -2.80 -21.85
CA VAL A 199 -3.10 -3.25 -20.46
C VAL A 199 -2.92 -4.77 -20.43
N MET A 200 -2.12 -5.29 -19.50
CA MET A 200 -1.83 -6.72 -19.42
C MET A 200 -1.76 -7.15 -17.96
N GLY A 201 -2.66 -8.05 -17.56
CA GLY A 201 -2.64 -8.66 -16.22
C GLY A 201 -2.83 -7.67 -15.07
N HIS A 202 -3.47 -6.53 -15.32
CA HIS A 202 -3.79 -5.53 -14.32
C HIS A 202 -5.25 -5.68 -13.88
N SER A 203 -5.51 -5.66 -12.57
CA SER A 203 -6.86 -5.80 -12.01
C SER A 203 -7.72 -4.54 -12.15
N LEU A 204 -7.08 -3.38 -12.39
CA LEU A 204 -7.71 -2.05 -12.40
C LEU A 204 -8.41 -1.74 -11.07
N GLY A 205 -7.75 -2.12 -9.96
CA GLY A 205 -8.23 -1.82 -8.62
C GLY A 205 -8.25 -0.33 -8.32
N VAL A 206 -9.15 0.08 -7.42
CA VAL A 206 -9.39 1.48 -7.05
C VAL A 206 -8.13 2.19 -6.54
N ALA A 207 -7.24 1.47 -5.86
CA ALA A 207 -5.99 2.05 -5.35
C ALA A 207 -5.03 2.50 -6.48
N ASP A 208 -5.17 1.94 -7.69
CA ASP A 208 -4.32 2.22 -8.85
C ASP A 208 -5.03 3.07 -9.92
N GLU A 209 -6.34 3.32 -9.77
CA GLU A 209 -7.16 4.13 -10.66
C GLU A 209 -6.52 5.49 -11.02
N PRO A 210 -5.96 6.27 -10.07
CA PRO A 210 -5.45 7.59 -10.41
C PRO A 210 -4.24 7.54 -11.37
N TYR A 211 -3.47 6.44 -11.39
CA TYR A 211 -2.40 6.29 -12.38
C TYR A 211 -2.94 6.07 -13.80
N ILE A 212 -4.09 5.38 -13.92
CA ILE A 212 -4.74 5.15 -15.20
C ILE A 212 -5.42 6.44 -15.68
N GLU A 213 -6.06 7.19 -14.78
CA GLU A 213 -6.60 8.52 -15.07
C GLU A 213 -5.51 9.47 -15.58
N GLU A 214 -4.35 9.50 -14.91
CA GLU A 214 -3.22 10.31 -15.37
C GLU A 214 -2.76 9.90 -16.78
N ILE A 215 -2.76 8.61 -17.14
CA ILE A 215 -2.46 8.20 -18.52
C ILE A 215 -3.53 8.74 -19.48
N MET A 216 -4.81 8.60 -19.12
CA MET A 216 -5.94 9.04 -19.94
C MET A 216 -5.91 10.54 -20.22
N ASP A 217 -5.49 11.33 -19.24
CA ASP A 217 -5.36 12.79 -19.37
C ASP A 217 -4.20 13.21 -20.27
N ARG A 218 -3.18 12.35 -20.43
CA ARG A 218 -2.01 12.65 -21.26
C ARG A 218 -2.14 12.17 -22.71
N VAL A 219 -2.92 11.14 -22.97
CA VAL A 219 -3.12 10.60 -24.33
C VAL A 219 -4.24 11.34 -25.08
N ASP A 220 -4.23 11.30 -26.41
CA ASP A 220 -5.39 11.74 -27.19
C ASP A 220 -6.43 10.62 -27.27
N LEU A 221 -7.42 10.66 -26.38
CA LEU A 221 -8.50 9.66 -26.30
C LEU A 221 -9.30 9.48 -27.60
N ARG A 222 -9.21 10.40 -28.57
CA ARG A 222 -9.88 10.26 -29.88
C ARG A 222 -9.12 9.35 -30.85
N THR A 223 -7.80 9.27 -30.70
CA THR A 223 -6.92 8.60 -31.65
C THR A 223 -6.17 7.42 -31.03
N THR A 224 -5.91 7.46 -29.73
CA THR A 224 -5.24 6.40 -28.99
C THR A 224 -6.14 5.18 -28.86
N ARG A 225 -5.65 4.02 -29.33
CA ARG A 225 -6.34 2.74 -29.19
C ARG A 225 -6.01 2.12 -27.84
N TRP A 226 -7.00 1.50 -27.21
CA TRP A 226 -6.81 0.75 -25.97
C TRP A 226 -7.09 -0.74 -26.19
N THR A 227 -6.29 -1.60 -25.57
CA THR A 227 -6.50 -3.05 -25.57
C THR A 227 -6.25 -3.55 -24.15
N VAL A 228 -7.25 -4.21 -23.56
CA VAL A 228 -7.21 -4.78 -22.21
C VAL A 228 -7.27 -6.30 -22.31
#